data_AF-A0A7X3UCZ3-F1
#
_entry.id   AF-A0A7X3UCZ3-F1
#
_cell.length_a   1.000
_cell.length_b   1.000
_cell.length_c   1.000
_cell.angle_alpha   90.00
_cell.angle_beta   90.00
_cell.angle_gamma   90.00
#
_symmetry.space_group_name_H-M   'P 1'
#
loop_
_entity.id
_entity.type
_entity.pdbx_description
1 polymer ?
#
loop_
_entity_poly.entity_id
_entity_poly.type
_entity_poly.pdbx_seq_one_letter_code
_entity_poly.pdbx_strand_id
1 'polypeptide(L)'
;MSAAPTTPELDLSWLDLYDDPTSAEPTKKGLTLDAIDIGDYASAEDLPRDMTPRLRGAASRENAHRMGLTYQTKHDVWADQCRSLYEEAIQRQWSSARDIPWDTLAELPDEKERAICQVATMLTEVEFIAGDVPGQWLPRISGDEFEVGLFLMTQIMDEARHTDVFRKRALANGGGLLQQGAGLGLRNLIEAQDFTEMSVLMHVQAEGFVQSMFRMGELIGPTQADKRIFRMAAQDESRHLAFGVMHLKHILSETPERREEIHHYLDKAEERSAGGGSGDVTFPPVFESLCILLGGGKDRFDEGVAKFLLLRRRQVKEYLHRLEVAGLGDRSERLGPALAQYAN
;
A
#
# COMPACT_ATOMS: atom_id res chain seq x y z
N MET A 1 -49.47 44.55 9.78
CA MET A 1 -48.59 43.73 10.63
C MET A 1 -48.40 42.41 9.89
N SER A 2 -47.21 42.12 9.36
CA SER A 2 -46.96 40.81 8.75
C SER A 2 -47.01 39.76 9.85
N ALA A 3 -47.76 38.68 9.63
CA ALA A 3 -47.77 37.56 10.56
C ALA A 3 -46.32 37.10 10.76
N ALA A 4 -45.89 37.01 12.04
CA ALA A 4 -44.62 36.41 12.35
C ALA A 4 -44.62 34.98 11.77
N PRO A 5 -43.56 34.56 11.05
CA PRO A 5 -43.51 33.21 10.51
C PRO A 5 -43.67 32.22 11.66
N THR A 6 -44.67 31.33 11.56
CA THR A 6 -44.86 30.22 12.49
C THR A 6 -43.65 29.32 12.41
N THR A 7 -42.89 29.23 13.51
CA THR A 7 -41.81 28.26 13.64
C THR A 7 -42.42 26.86 13.57
N PRO A 8 -41.95 25.99 12.66
CA PRO A 8 -42.40 24.61 12.61
C PRO A 8 -42.12 23.92 13.95
N GLU A 9 -43.02 23.06 14.40
CA GLU A 9 -42.78 22.19 15.55
C GLU A 9 -41.63 21.23 15.19
N LEU A 10 -40.60 21.18 16.03
CA LEU A 10 -39.44 20.34 15.79
C LEU A 10 -39.80 18.89 16.16
N ASP A 11 -39.75 18.00 15.16
CA ASP A 11 -39.72 16.56 15.41
C ASP A 11 -38.30 16.18 15.90
N LEU A 12 -38.21 15.79 17.16
CA LEU A 12 -36.99 15.37 17.82
C LEU A 12 -36.94 13.85 18.03
N SER A 13 -37.82 13.07 17.39
CA SER A 13 -37.80 11.60 17.49
C SER A 13 -36.48 10.97 17.03
N TRP A 14 -35.71 11.66 16.16
CA TRP A 14 -34.36 11.26 15.76
C TRP A 14 -33.30 11.38 16.87
N LEU A 15 -33.61 12.08 17.99
CA LEU A 15 -32.76 12.15 19.19
C LEU A 15 -33.00 10.99 20.15
N ASP A 16 -33.94 10.08 19.87
CA ASP A 16 -34.14 8.88 20.68
C ASP A 16 -32.94 7.94 20.45
N LEU A 17 -31.87 8.24 21.18
CA LEU A 17 -30.61 7.53 21.17
C LEU A 17 -30.87 6.15 21.78
N TYR A 18 -30.77 5.12 20.93
CA TYR A 18 -30.48 3.71 21.18
C TYR A 18 -30.88 3.14 22.55
N ASP A 19 -31.48 1.95 22.57
CA ASP A 19 -31.72 1.19 23.82
C ASP A 19 -30.43 0.93 24.64
N ASP A 20 -29.24 1.08 24.03
CA ASP A 20 -27.91 0.99 24.67
C ASP A 20 -27.03 2.24 24.37
N PRO A 21 -27.01 3.27 25.25
CA PRO A 21 -26.16 4.44 25.09
C PRO A 21 -24.69 4.08 25.35
N THR A 22 -23.93 4.00 24.27
CA THR A 22 -22.50 3.65 24.31
C THR A 22 -21.61 4.88 24.48
N SER A 23 -20.63 4.81 25.39
CA SER A 23 -19.62 5.86 25.61
C SER A 23 -18.21 5.28 25.62
N ALA A 24 -17.24 6.03 25.09
CA ALA A 24 -15.83 5.67 25.09
C ALA A 24 -14.98 6.74 25.80
N GLU A 25 -13.95 6.30 26.52
CA GLU A 25 -13.00 7.17 27.20
C GLU A 25 -11.63 7.12 26.51
N PRO A 26 -10.90 8.26 26.44
CA PRO A 26 -9.54 8.26 25.89
C PRO A 26 -8.61 7.32 26.66
N THR A 27 -7.79 6.58 25.93
CA THR A 27 -6.73 5.74 26.51
C THR A 27 -5.42 6.52 26.63
N LYS A 28 -4.34 5.86 27.08
CA LYS A 28 -2.98 6.43 27.02
C LYS A 28 -2.52 6.80 25.60
N LYS A 29 -3.16 6.23 24.56
CA LYS A 29 -2.92 6.52 23.14
C LYS A 29 -3.89 7.56 22.56
N GLY A 30 -4.74 8.17 23.39
CA GLY A 30 -5.87 8.99 22.94
C GLY A 30 -7.14 8.17 22.72
N LEU A 31 -8.16 8.79 22.12
CA LEU A 31 -9.40 8.14 21.71
C LEU A 31 -9.20 7.55 20.31
N THR A 32 -8.81 6.28 20.26
CA THR A 32 -8.49 5.56 19.03
C THR A 32 -9.71 4.83 18.46
N LEU A 33 -9.63 4.37 17.20
CA LEU A 33 -10.68 3.50 16.62
C LEU A 33 -10.94 2.24 17.47
N ASP A 34 -9.91 1.63 18.04
CA ASP A 34 -10.08 0.48 18.96
C ASP A 34 -10.80 0.87 20.26
N ALA A 35 -10.71 2.12 20.71
CA ALA A 35 -11.37 2.57 21.95
C ALA A 35 -12.87 2.80 21.76
N ILE A 36 -13.31 2.99 20.51
CA ILE A 36 -14.72 3.19 20.13
C ILE A 36 -15.34 1.95 19.47
N ASP A 37 -14.61 0.83 19.40
CA ASP A 37 -15.10 -0.46 18.88
C ASP A 37 -15.94 -1.19 19.94
N ILE A 38 -17.11 -0.65 20.26
CA ILE A 38 -17.94 -1.06 21.40
C ILE A 38 -19.43 -1.18 21.03
N GLY A 39 -20.12 -2.17 21.61
CA GLY A 39 -21.55 -2.40 21.36
C GLY A 39 -21.89 -2.56 19.88
N ASP A 40 -22.97 -1.90 19.44
CA ASP A 40 -23.43 -1.89 18.04
C ASP A 40 -22.47 -1.19 17.05
N TYR A 41 -21.45 -0.50 17.56
CA TYR A 41 -20.41 0.15 16.75
C TYR A 41 -19.21 -0.77 16.52
N ALA A 42 -19.14 -1.89 17.24
CA ALA A 42 -18.04 -2.84 17.14
C ALA A 42 -18.04 -3.61 15.80
N SER A 43 -16.86 -3.97 15.32
CA SER A 43 -16.70 -4.87 14.17
C SER A 43 -17.27 -6.26 14.48
N ALA A 44 -18.06 -6.83 13.58
CA ALA A 44 -18.60 -8.19 13.66
C ALA A 44 -18.48 -8.92 12.30
N GLU A 45 -18.49 -10.25 12.31
CA GLU A 45 -18.30 -11.07 11.08
C GLU A 45 -19.55 -11.10 10.18
N ASP A 46 -20.75 -11.12 10.76
CA ASP A 46 -22.01 -11.39 10.06
C ASP A 46 -22.95 -10.18 9.98
N LEU A 47 -22.41 -8.98 9.71
CA LEU A 47 -23.26 -7.80 9.55
C LEU A 47 -24.13 -7.91 8.28
N PRO A 48 -25.45 -7.63 8.36
CA PRO A 48 -26.30 -7.58 7.18
C PRO A 48 -25.75 -6.56 6.19
N ARG A 49 -25.49 -6.99 4.95
CA ARG A 49 -24.89 -6.12 3.94
C ARG A 49 -25.78 -4.93 3.64
N ASP A 50 -25.33 -3.77 4.09
CA ASP A 50 -25.94 -2.50 3.75
C ASP A 50 -25.33 -1.96 2.46
N MET A 51 -26.20 -1.69 1.49
CA MET A 51 -25.82 -1.20 0.17
C MET A 51 -25.94 0.33 0.09
N THR A 52 -26.15 0.99 1.23
CA THR A 52 -26.30 2.44 1.38
C THR A 52 -25.00 3.05 1.93
N PRO A 53 -24.83 4.38 1.95
CA PRO A 53 -23.64 5.01 2.55
C PRO A 53 -23.64 4.99 4.09
N ARG A 54 -24.50 4.19 4.72
CA ARG A 54 -24.58 4.06 6.17
C ARG A 54 -23.29 3.45 6.70
N LEU A 55 -22.66 4.10 7.68
CA LEU A 55 -21.54 3.52 8.41
C LEU A 55 -22.04 2.59 9.52
N ARG A 56 -21.20 1.64 9.91
CA ARG A 56 -21.47 0.68 10.99
C ARG A 56 -22.04 1.39 12.24
N GLY A 57 -23.12 0.85 12.80
CA GLY A 57 -23.79 1.37 14.00
C GLY A 57 -24.71 2.59 13.79
N ALA A 58 -24.71 3.23 12.61
CA ALA A 58 -25.66 4.30 12.33
C ALA A 58 -27.08 3.74 12.10
N ALA A 59 -28.11 4.51 12.44
CA ALA A 59 -29.51 4.13 12.18
C ALA A 59 -29.79 4.02 10.67
N SER A 60 -30.61 3.04 10.29
CA SER A 60 -31.02 2.87 8.89
C SER A 60 -32.09 3.90 8.50
N ARG A 61 -32.16 4.22 7.21
CA ARG A 61 -33.21 5.06 6.64
C ARG A 61 -33.92 4.26 5.55
N GLU A 62 -35.22 4.02 5.72
CA GLU A 62 -36.03 3.15 4.84
C GLU A 62 -35.92 3.56 3.36
N ASN A 63 -35.89 4.86 3.08
CA ASN A 63 -35.79 5.42 1.74
C ASN A 63 -34.35 5.83 1.36
N ALA A 64 -33.32 5.21 1.93
CA ALA A 64 -31.93 5.44 1.58
C ALA A 64 -31.62 4.95 0.15
N HIS A 65 -30.86 5.77 -0.60
CA HIS A 65 -30.36 5.37 -1.91
C HIS A 65 -29.20 4.38 -1.76
N ARG A 66 -29.17 3.40 -2.65
CA ARG A 66 -28.06 2.45 -2.77
C ARG A 66 -26.86 3.15 -3.43
N MET A 67 -25.64 2.82 -2.99
CA MET A 67 -24.38 3.41 -3.44
C MET A 67 -23.54 2.51 -4.36
N GLY A 68 -24.02 1.32 -4.72
CA GLY A 68 -23.34 0.43 -5.67
C GLY A 68 -23.37 -1.02 -5.23
N LEU A 69 -22.41 -1.82 -5.73
CA LEU A 69 -22.12 -3.18 -5.24
C LEU A 69 -20.98 -3.10 -4.23
N THR A 70 -21.17 -3.70 -3.05
CA THR A 70 -20.12 -3.95 -2.06
C THR A 70 -19.70 -5.42 -2.09
N TYR A 71 -18.59 -5.73 -1.44
CA TYR A 71 -18.20 -7.12 -1.20
C TYR A 71 -19.24 -7.89 -0.39
N GLN A 72 -19.29 -9.21 -0.60
CA GLN A 72 -20.33 -10.07 -0.05
C GLN A 72 -20.05 -10.41 1.40
N THR A 73 -18.78 -10.55 1.76
CA THR A 73 -18.34 -10.90 3.11
C THR A 73 -17.29 -9.93 3.60
N LYS A 74 -17.13 -9.87 4.93
CA LYS A 74 -16.10 -9.06 5.58
C LYS A 74 -14.72 -9.59 5.20
N HIS A 75 -14.59 -10.92 5.13
CA HIS A 75 -13.35 -11.61 4.81
C HIS A 75 -12.75 -11.16 3.47
N ASP A 76 -13.60 -10.79 2.49
CA ASP A 76 -13.16 -10.33 1.18
C ASP A 76 -12.21 -9.12 1.24
N VAL A 77 -12.30 -8.29 2.28
CA VAL A 77 -11.55 -7.02 2.39
C VAL A 77 -10.80 -6.82 3.72
N TRP A 78 -11.11 -7.64 4.73
CA TRP A 78 -10.66 -7.39 6.09
C TRP A 78 -9.19 -7.75 6.33
N ALA A 79 -8.52 -6.94 7.13
CA ALA A 79 -7.21 -7.23 7.69
C ALA A 79 -7.24 -7.01 9.20
N ASP A 80 -6.76 -7.99 9.95
CA ASP A 80 -6.55 -7.83 11.39
C ASP A 80 -5.62 -6.65 11.66
N GLN A 81 -5.94 -5.87 12.70
CA GLN A 81 -5.19 -4.67 13.10
C GLN A 81 -5.25 -3.49 12.11
N CYS A 82 -6.16 -3.49 11.12
CA CYS A 82 -6.35 -2.36 10.19
C CYS A 82 -6.50 -1.01 10.92
N ARG A 83 -7.22 -0.98 12.04
CA ARG A 83 -7.36 0.20 12.92
C ARG A 83 -6.04 0.69 13.47
N SER A 84 -5.23 -0.20 14.03
CA SER A 84 -3.92 0.14 14.56
C SER A 84 -2.97 0.62 13.46
N LEU A 85 -3.03 0.05 12.26
CA LEU A 85 -2.24 0.50 11.11
C LEU A 85 -2.66 1.91 10.65
N TYR A 86 -3.97 2.20 10.60
CA TYR A 86 -4.48 3.53 10.33
C TYR A 86 -4.00 4.56 11.37
N GLU A 87 -4.13 4.23 12.66
CA GLU A 87 -3.68 5.10 13.76
C GLU A 87 -2.16 5.37 13.70
N GLU A 88 -1.36 4.37 13.33
CA GLU A 88 0.07 4.56 13.10
C GLU A 88 0.31 5.51 11.91
N ALA A 89 -0.40 5.30 10.80
CA ALA A 89 -0.21 6.07 9.58
C ALA A 89 -0.44 7.57 9.83
N ILE A 90 -1.55 7.95 10.47
CA ILE A 90 -1.86 9.36 10.73
C ILE A 90 -0.90 10.04 11.73
N GLN A 91 -0.23 9.26 12.59
CA GLN A 91 0.76 9.80 13.54
C GLN A 91 2.14 10.01 12.92
N ARG A 92 2.48 9.29 11.86
CA ARG A 92 3.83 9.27 11.25
C ARG A 92 3.93 10.05 9.94
N GLN A 93 3.04 11.02 9.73
CA GLN A 93 3.00 11.86 8.54
C GLN A 93 4.29 12.69 8.36
N TRP A 94 4.66 12.93 7.10
CA TRP A 94 5.79 13.77 6.73
C TRP A 94 5.52 14.55 5.45
N SER A 95 6.34 15.55 5.18
CA SER A 95 6.25 16.45 4.04
C SER A 95 7.49 16.34 3.17
N SER A 96 7.31 15.92 1.92
CA SER A 96 8.38 15.90 0.91
C SER A 96 9.11 17.24 0.77
N ALA A 97 8.42 18.37 0.98
CA ALA A 97 9.00 19.70 0.82
C ALA A 97 9.79 20.17 2.05
N ARG A 98 9.47 19.69 3.25
CA ARG A 98 10.02 20.22 4.52
C ARG A 98 10.90 19.23 5.28
N ASP A 99 10.59 17.94 5.20
CA ASP A 99 11.25 16.91 6.01
C ASP A 99 12.35 16.16 5.26
N ILE A 100 12.53 16.46 3.97
CA ILE A 100 13.68 16.06 3.17
C ILE A 100 14.73 17.17 3.22
N PRO A 101 15.98 16.87 3.58
CA PRO A 101 17.05 17.87 3.68
C PRO A 101 17.59 18.20 2.27
N TRP A 102 16.79 18.87 1.45
CA TRP A 102 17.12 19.19 0.05
C TRP A 102 18.42 19.98 -0.11
N ASP A 103 18.80 20.76 0.91
CA ASP A 103 20.07 21.48 0.99
C ASP A 103 21.30 20.57 1.01
N THR A 104 21.13 19.29 1.32
CA THR A 104 22.20 18.28 1.29
C THR A 104 22.43 17.67 -0.09
N LEU A 105 21.66 18.06 -1.10
CA LEU A 105 21.97 17.73 -2.48
C LEU A 105 23.29 18.40 -2.88
N ALA A 106 24.17 17.63 -3.48
CA ALA A 106 25.46 18.09 -3.99
C ALA A 106 25.58 17.74 -5.46
N GLU A 107 26.44 18.45 -6.18
CA GLU A 107 26.81 18.09 -7.55
C GLU A 107 27.41 16.67 -7.55
N LEU A 108 26.84 15.80 -8.38
CA LEU A 108 27.31 14.43 -8.56
C LEU A 108 27.95 14.30 -9.95
N PRO A 109 28.84 13.31 -10.16
CA PRO A 109 29.21 12.88 -11.51
C PRO A 109 27.94 12.61 -12.34
N ASP A 110 27.92 13.06 -13.60
CA ASP A 110 26.71 13.03 -14.45
C ASP A 110 26.12 11.63 -14.54
N GLU A 111 26.93 10.56 -14.63
CA GLU A 111 26.42 9.20 -14.68
C GLU A 111 25.64 8.78 -13.42
N LYS A 112 26.02 9.29 -12.25
CA LYS A 112 25.32 9.01 -10.99
C LYS A 112 24.06 9.86 -10.87
N GLU A 113 24.12 11.12 -11.27
CA GLU A 113 22.96 12.01 -11.27
C GLU A 113 21.88 11.49 -12.23
N ARG A 114 22.26 11.05 -13.44
CA ARG A 114 21.32 10.42 -14.38
C ARG A 114 20.79 9.09 -13.84
N ALA A 115 21.63 8.27 -13.22
CA ALA A 115 21.18 6.99 -12.66
C ALA A 115 20.13 7.17 -11.55
N ILE A 116 20.35 8.06 -10.58
CA ILE A 116 19.34 8.32 -9.53
C ILE A 116 18.08 8.98 -10.11
N CYS A 117 18.22 9.85 -11.11
CA CYS A 117 17.06 10.42 -11.79
C CYS A 117 16.26 9.39 -12.58
N GLN A 118 16.89 8.38 -13.19
CA GLN A 118 16.20 7.30 -13.88
C GLN A 118 15.45 6.40 -12.89
N VAL A 119 16.05 6.09 -11.75
CA VAL A 119 15.38 5.36 -10.65
C VAL A 119 14.20 6.16 -10.11
N ALA A 120 14.40 7.47 -9.86
CA ALA A 120 13.33 8.35 -9.37
C ALA A 120 12.22 8.55 -10.42
N THR A 121 12.53 8.53 -11.72
CA THR A 121 11.53 8.56 -12.79
C THR A 121 10.65 7.31 -12.75
N MET A 122 11.26 6.12 -12.69
CA MET A 122 10.52 4.86 -12.56
C MET A 122 9.67 4.83 -11.29
N LEU A 123 10.23 5.25 -10.15
CA LEU A 123 9.48 5.30 -8.90
C LEU A 123 8.30 6.28 -9.02
N THR A 124 8.48 7.48 -9.58
CA THR A 124 7.34 8.40 -9.82
C THR A 124 6.17 7.72 -10.54
N GLU A 125 6.44 6.82 -11.48
CA GLU A 125 5.40 6.09 -12.23
C GLU A 125 4.78 4.95 -11.41
N VAL A 126 5.62 4.18 -10.73
CA VAL A 126 5.17 3.07 -9.86
C VAL A 126 4.30 3.58 -8.73
N GLU A 127 4.77 4.60 -8.00
CA GLU A 127 4.07 5.19 -6.85
C GLU A 127 2.73 5.81 -7.29
N PHE A 128 2.66 6.41 -8.47
CA PHE A 128 1.41 6.98 -8.98
C PHE A 128 0.34 5.91 -9.19
N ILE A 129 0.71 4.78 -9.80
CA ILE A 129 -0.22 3.65 -9.98
C ILE A 129 -0.53 2.96 -8.66
N ALA A 130 0.44 2.83 -7.75
CA ALA A 130 0.22 2.29 -6.41
C ALA A 130 -0.83 3.10 -5.63
N GLY A 131 -0.94 4.42 -5.88
CA GLY A 131 -2.03 5.25 -5.34
C GLY A 131 -3.38 5.06 -6.05
N ASP A 132 -3.38 4.87 -7.38
CA ASP A 132 -4.62 4.67 -8.15
C ASP A 132 -5.30 3.33 -7.83
N VAL A 133 -4.53 2.25 -7.66
CA VAL A 133 -5.05 0.90 -7.43
C VAL A 133 -5.99 0.80 -6.21
N PRO A 134 -5.61 1.17 -4.98
CA PRO A 134 -6.51 1.16 -3.84
C PRO A 134 -7.71 2.10 -4.03
N GLY A 135 -7.52 3.20 -4.78
CA GLY A 135 -8.60 4.10 -5.19
C GLY A 135 -9.71 3.42 -6.02
N GLN A 136 -9.39 2.39 -6.82
CA GLN A 136 -10.37 1.62 -7.59
C GLN A 136 -11.26 0.73 -6.72
N TRP A 137 -10.77 0.34 -5.54
CA TRP A 137 -11.46 -0.58 -4.63
C TRP A 137 -12.21 0.12 -3.51
N LEU A 138 -11.78 1.32 -3.11
CA LEU A 138 -12.43 2.13 -2.07
C LEU A 138 -13.95 2.24 -2.20
N PRO A 139 -14.55 2.50 -3.38
CA PRO A 139 -16.00 2.61 -3.52
C PRO A 139 -16.78 1.31 -3.23
N ARG A 140 -16.10 0.16 -3.16
CA ARG A 140 -16.69 -1.17 -2.93
C ARG A 140 -16.56 -1.65 -1.48
N ILE A 141 -15.83 -0.91 -0.65
CA ILE A 141 -15.72 -1.19 0.78
C ILE A 141 -17.03 -0.80 1.46
N SER A 142 -17.63 -1.73 2.22
CA SER A 142 -18.85 -1.43 2.97
C SER A 142 -18.59 -0.37 4.04
N GLY A 143 -19.61 0.41 4.39
CA GLY A 143 -19.59 1.23 5.60
C GLY A 143 -19.46 0.40 6.89
N ASP A 144 -19.71 -0.90 6.81
CA ASP A 144 -19.48 -1.86 7.89
C ASP A 144 -17.99 -2.17 8.13
N GLU A 145 -17.14 -2.04 7.11
CA GLU A 145 -15.68 -2.21 7.20
C GLU A 145 -14.95 -0.89 6.95
N PHE A 146 -15.51 0.23 7.45
CA PHE A 146 -14.98 1.57 7.21
C PHE A 146 -13.51 1.73 7.60
N GLU A 147 -13.01 0.94 8.55
CA GLU A 147 -11.61 0.99 8.98
C GLU A 147 -10.64 0.53 7.89
N VAL A 148 -11.06 -0.42 7.05
CA VAL A 148 -10.32 -0.79 5.83
C VAL A 148 -10.27 0.41 4.89
N GLY A 149 -11.40 1.09 4.69
CA GLY A 149 -11.46 2.31 3.88
C GLY A 149 -10.54 3.42 4.41
N LEU A 150 -10.54 3.64 5.73
CA LEU A 150 -9.64 4.60 6.38
C LEU A 150 -8.16 4.26 6.15
N PHE A 151 -7.78 3.00 6.30
CA PHE A 151 -6.41 2.56 6.03
C PHE A 151 -6.01 2.79 4.56
N LEU A 152 -6.83 2.34 3.60
CA LEU A 152 -6.55 2.51 2.17
C LEU A 152 -6.43 3.99 1.77
N MET A 153 -7.21 4.89 2.39
CA MET A 153 -7.04 6.33 2.17
C MET A 153 -5.71 6.87 2.71
N THR A 154 -5.20 6.33 3.82
CA THR A 154 -3.86 6.71 4.30
C THR A 154 -2.75 6.23 3.37
N GLN A 155 -2.90 5.02 2.81
CA GLN A 155 -2.00 4.48 1.80
C GLN A 155 -1.99 5.37 0.55
N ILE A 156 -3.15 5.74 0.01
CA ILE A 156 -3.23 6.69 -1.13
C ILE A 156 -2.47 8.00 -0.84
N MET A 157 -2.56 8.50 0.40
CA MET A 157 -1.83 9.70 0.80
C MET A 157 -0.31 9.48 0.92
N ASP A 158 0.12 8.29 1.36
CA ASP A 158 1.52 7.87 1.35
C ASP A 158 2.04 7.80 -0.10
N GLU A 159 1.32 7.16 -1.02
CA GLU A 159 1.73 7.05 -2.42
C GLU A 159 1.74 8.39 -3.17
N ALA A 160 0.82 9.30 -2.82
CA ALA A 160 0.84 10.66 -3.32
C ALA A 160 2.13 11.39 -2.90
N ARG A 161 2.62 11.16 -1.68
CA ARG A 161 3.91 11.71 -1.22
C ARG A 161 5.10 11.04 -1.88
N HIS A 162 5.07 9.73 -2.06
CA HIS A 162 6.13 9.00 -2.75
C HIS A 162 6.27 9.49 -4.20
N THR A 163 5.15 9.58 -4.92
CA THR A 163 5.08 10.18 -6.27
C THR A 163 5.72 11.57 -6.30
N ASP A 164 5.30 12.44 -5.39
CA ASP A 164 5.75 13.83 -5.31
C ASP A 164 7.25 13.94 -4.96
N VAL A 165 7.74 13.16 -4.00
CA VAL A 165 9.14 13.25 -3.55
C VAL A 165 10.11 12.72 -4.59
N PHE A 166 9.80 11.61 -5.27
CA PHE A 166 10.67 11.07 -6.31
C PHE A 166 10.69 11.97 -7.53
N ARG A 167 9.54 12.54 -7.92
CA ARG A 167 9.48 13.56 -8.97
C ARG A 167 10.32 14.78 -8.63
N LYS A 168 10.21 15.30 -7.41
CA LYS A 168 11.05 16.40 -6.92
C LYS A 168 12.52 16.04 -7.00
N ARG A 169 12.91 14.84 -6.55
CA ARG A 169 14.31 14.41 -6.58
C ARG A 169 14.86 14.35 -8.00
N ALA A 170 14.10 13.82 -8.96
CA ALA A 170 14.53 13.78 -10.37
C ALA A 170 14.82 15.20 -10.93
N LEU A 171 14.11 16.22 -10.44
CA LEU A 171 14.21 17.59 -10.96
C LEU A 171 15.16 18.49 -10.16
N ALA A 172 15.41 18.20 -8.88
CA ALA A 172 16.05 19.11 -7.94
C ALA A 172 17.54 19.38 -8.22
N ASN A 173 18.25 18.45 -8.89
CA ASN A 173 19.70 18.55 -9.11
C ASN A 173 20.09 18.49 -10.59
N GLY A 174 19.18 18.89 -11.50
CA GLY A 174 19.47 19.06 -12.94
C GLY A 174 19.49 17.77 -13.78
N GLY A 175 19.17 16.61 -13.21
CA GLY A 175 19.11 15.34 -13.94
C GLY A 175 17.86 15.13 -14.78
N GLY A 176 16.70 15.67 -14.37
CA GLY A 176 15.46 15.63 -15.15
C GLY A 176 14.71 14.31 -15.05
N LEU A 177 13.51 14.26 -15.64
CA LEU A 177 12.77 13.01 -15.86
C LEU A 177 13.35 12.31 -17.10
N LEU A 178 13.65 11.03 -16.96
CA LEU A 178 14.32 10.24 -17.99
C LEU A 178 13.33 9.28 -18.66
N GLN A 179 13.74 8.06 -19.01
CA GLN A 179 12.89 7.15 -19.76
C GLN A 179 11.80 6.55 -18.88
N GLN A 180 10.60 6.37 -19.45
CA GLN A 180 9.52 5.62 -18.82
C GLN A 180 9.95 4.18 -18.56
N GLY A 181 9.48 3.60 -17.45
CA GLY A 181 9.65 2.17 -17.15
C GLY A 181 8.91 1.24 -18.11
N ALA A 182 9.01 -0.07 -17.90
CA ALA A 182 8.35 -1.06 -18.76
C ALA A 182 6.82 -1.06 -18.58
N GLY A 183 6.32 -0.73 -17.38
CA GLY A 183 4.89 -0.64 -17.05
C GLY A 183 4.16 -1.99 -17.00
N LEU A 184 4.89 -3.11 -17.16
CA LEU A 184 4.31 -4.44 -17.30
C LEU A 184 3.71 -4.96 -15.99
N GLY A 185 4.36 -4.69 -14.85
CA GLY A 185 3.85 -5.07 -13.53
C GLY A 185 2.63 -4.24 -13.11
N LEU A 186 2.66 -2.94 -13.40
CA LEU A 186 1.62 -1.98 -13.05
C LEU A 186 0.26 -2.32 -13.68
N ARG A 187 0.27 -2.82 -14.92
CA ARG A 187 -0.96 -3.25 -15.60
C ARG A 187 -1.66 -4.40 -14.86
N ASN A 188 -0.90 -5.36 -14.34
CA ASN A 188 -1.47 -6.51 -13.64
C ASN A 188 -2.18 -6.11 -12.33
N LEU A 189 -1.71 -5.05 -11.67
CA LEU A 189 -2.36 -4.51 -10.46
C LEU A 189 -3.73 -3.91 -10.79
N ILE A 190 -3.82 -3.13 -11.87
CA ILE A 190 -5.05 -2.50 -12.33
C ILE A 190 -6.07 -3.55 -12.81
N GLU A 191 -5.61 -4.66 -13.38
CA GLU A 191 -6.45 -5.73 -13.92
C GLU A 191 -6.84 -6.79 -12.88
N ALA A 192 -6.59 -6.58 -11.59
CA ALA A 192 -7.07 -7.47 -10.54
C ALA A 192 -8.61 -7.57 -10.54
N GLN A 193 -9.14 -8.78 -10.32
CA GLN A 193 -10.57 -9.09 -10.45
C GLN A 193 -11.31 -8.98 -9.12
N ASP A 194 -10.62 -9.14 -8.00
CA ASP A 194 -11.15 -8.86 -6.66
C ASP A 194 -10.11 -8.22 -5.73
N PHE A 195 -10.56 -7.90 -4.51
CA PHE A 195 -9.73 -7.19 -3.52
C PHE A 195 -8.58 -8.07 -3.01
N THR A 196 -8.83 -9.37 -2.81
CA THR A 196 -7.82 -10.31 -2.36
C THR A 196 -6.74 -10.50 -3.42
N GLU A 197 -7.11 -10.65 -4.69
CA GLU A 197 -6.16 -10.67 -5.81
C GLU A 197 -5.33 -9.37 -5.81
N MET A 198 -5.97 -8.21 -5.74
CA MET A 198 -5.27 -6.93 -5.67
C MET A 198 -4.30 -6.88 -4.49
N SER A 199 -4.74 -7.24 -3.29
CA SER A 199 -3.91 -7.19 -2.08
C SER A 199 -2.73 -8.16 -2.15
N VAL A 200 -2.90 -9.32 -2.75
CA VAL A 200 -1.81 -10.28 -2.99
C VAL A 200 -0.79 -9.71 -3.98
N LEU A 201 -1.26 -9.15 -5.11
CA LEU A 201 -0.38 -8.62 -6.15
C LEU A 201 0.35 -7.35 -5.68
N MET A 202 -0.38 -6.42 -5.05
CA MET A 202 0.12 -5.11 -4.64
C MET A 202 0.86 -5.18 -3.30
N HIS A 203 0.11 -5.41 -2.20
CA HIS A 203 0.67 -5.35 -0.85
C HIS A 203 1.70 -6.45 -0.60
N VAL A 204 1.40 -7.69 -1.01
CA VAL A 204 2.28 -8.82 -0.70
C VAL A 204 3.41 -8.92 -1.72
N GLN A 205 3.17 -8.87 -3.03
CA GLN A 205 4.27 -9.03 -3.98
C GLN A 205 5.00 -7.72 -4.30
N ALA A 206 4.31 -6.77 -4.94
CA ALA A 206 4.92 -5.59 -5.55
C ALA A 206 5.56 -4.66 -4.49
N GLU A 207 4.76 -4.20 -3.53
CA GLU A 207 5.22 -3.33 -2.44
C GLU A 207 6.25 -4.04 -1.56
N GLY A 208 6.10 -5.35 -1.31
CA GLY A 208 7.12 -6.12 -0.59
C GLY A 208 8.49 -6.10 -1.29
N PHE A 209 8.52 -6.07 -2.62
CA PHE A 209 9.77 -5.94 -3.38
C PHE A 209 10.29 -4.50 -3.40
N VAL A 210 9.41 -3.51 -3.55
CA VAL A 210 9.76 -2.08 -3.49
C VAL A 210 10.29 -1.70 -2.10
N GLN A 211 9.64 -2.14 -1.03
CA GLN A 211 10.09 -1.95 0.36
C GLN A 211 11.49 -2.50 0.58
N SER A 212 11.80 -3.70 0.07
CA SER A 212 13.16 -4.27 0.15
C SER A 212 14.21 -3.33 -0.47
N MET A 213 13.86 -2.69 -1.59
CA MET A 213 14.70 -1.70 -2.27
C MET A 213 14.80 -0.40 -1.46
N PHE A 214 13.70 0.11 -0.91
CA PHE A 214 13.71 1.30 -0.04
C PHE A 214 14.55 1.09 1.23
N ARG A 215 14.51 -0.10 1.82
CA ARG A 215 15.39 -0.47 2.95
C ARG A 215 16.87 -0.50 2.57
N MET A 216 17.19 -0.64 1.28
CA MET A 216 18.54 -0.50 0.73
C MET A 216 18.87 0.92 0.27
N GLY A 217 18.02 1.90 0.55
CA GLY A 217 18.21 3.30 0.21
C GLY A 217 19.53 3.91 0.71
N GLU A 218 20.10 3.40 1.79
CA GLU A 218 21.43 3.81 2.27
C GLU A 218 22.56 3.47 1.28
N LEU A 219 22.38 2.38 0.52
CA LEU A 219 23.31 1.92 -0.50
C LEU A 219 23.03 2.53 -1.88
N ILE A 220 21.75 2.80 -2.18
CA ILE A 220 21.31 3.35 -3.48
C ILE A 220 21.46 4.87 -3.51
N GLY A 221 21.12 5.56 -2.42
CA GLY A 221 21.03 7.01 -2.33
C GLY A 221 22.41 7.70 -2.24
N PRO A 222 22.79 8.54 -3.23
CA PRO A 222 24.07 9.24 -3.20
C PRO A 222 24.20 10.30 -2.10
N THR A 223 23.12 10.97 -1.72
CA THR A 223 23.11 12.09 -0.77
C THR A 223 22.29 11.81 0.49
N GLN A 224 22.37 12.68 1.50
CA GLN A 224 21.53 12.56 2.70
C GLN A 224 20.05 12.79 2.39
N ALA A 225 19.73 13.64 1.40
CA ALA A 225 18.38 13.79 0.88
C ALA A 225 17.86 12.46 0.32
N ASP A 226 18.63 11.82 -0.58
CA ASP A 226 18.24 10.52 -1.18
C ASP A 226 17.98 9.47 -0.10
N LYS A 227 18.91 9.33 0.85
CA LYS A 227 18.80 8.38 1.96
C LYS A 227 17.62 8.68 2.87
N ARG A 228 17.26 9.95 3.05
CA ARG A 228 16.08 10.34 3.82
C ARG A 228 14.80 9.97 3.07
N ILE A 229 14.73 10.21 1.76
CA ILE A 229 13.58 9.84 0.92
C ILE A 229 13.29 8.34 1.07
N PHE A 230 14.29 7.49 0.83
CA PHE A 230 14.11 6.05 0.93
C PHE A 230 13.73 5.56 2.33
N ARG A 231 14.26 6.18 3.39
CA ARG A 231 13.88 5.83 4.78
C ARG A 231 12.43 6.16 5.09
N MET A 232 11.94 7.29 4.59
CA MET A 232 10.53 7.67 4.80
C MET A 232 9.60 6.75 4.03
N ALA A 233 9.89 6.51 2.75
CA ALA A 233 9.10 5.58 1.95
C ALA A 233 9.12 4.16 2.55
N ALA A 234 10.27 3.65 3.00
CA ALA A 234 10.34 2.34 3.66
C ALA A 234 9.48 2.23 4.93
N GLN A 235 9.32 3.33 5.68
CA GLN A 235 8.46 3.36 6.87
C GLN A 235 6.98 3.22 6.50
N ASP A 236 6.59 3.84 5.39
CA ASP A 236 5.22 3.86 4.91
C ASP A 236 4.84 2.51 4.28
N GLU A 237 5.68 1.99 3.40
CA GLU A 237 5.54 0.65 2.81
C GLU A 237 5.45 -0.49 3.84
N SER A 238 6.07 -0.31 5.02
CA SER A 238 5.99 -1.31 6.08
C SER A 238 4.55 -1.49 6.60
N ARG A 239 3.73 -0.43 6.55
CA ARG A 239 2.31 -0.50 6.95
C ARG A 239 1.45 -1.13 5.85
N HIS A 240 1.69 -0.79 4.59
CA HIS A 240 0.96 -1.36 3.44
C HIS A 240 1.18 -2.88 3.36
N LEU A 241 2.44 -3.29 3.51
CA LEU A 241 2.82 -4.69 3.59
C LEU A 241 2.19 -5.42 4.78
N ALA A 242 2.17 -4.78 5.96
CA ALA A 242 1.56 -5.37 7.16
C ALA A 242 0.06 -5.62 6.94
N PHE A 243 -0.65 -4.66 6.33
CA PHE A 243 -2.05 -4.84 5.94
C PHE A 243 -2.22 -6.04 5.02
N GLY A 244 -1.41 -6.15 3.95
CA GLY A 244 -1.48 -7.25 3.01
C GLY A 244 -1.26 -8.62 3.64
N VAL A 245 -0.27 -8.74 4.53
CA VAL A 245 0.03 -10.00 5.24
C VAL A 245 -1.10 -10.36 6.21
N MET A 246 -1.68 -9.39 6.92
CA MET A 246 -2.81 -9.63 7.83
C MET A 246 -4.09 -9.98 7.07
N HIS A 247 -4.37 -9.31 5.94
CA HIS A 247 -5.48 -9.69 5.07
C HIS A 247 -5.34 -11.13 4.55
N LEU A 248 -4.15 -11.47 4.05
CA LEU A 248 -3.85 -12.80 3.54
C LEU A 248 -4.00 -13.88 4.62
N LYS A 249 -3.54 -13.59 5.84
CA LYS A 249 -3.71 -14.48 6.99
C LYS A 249 -5.19 -14.66 7.36
N HIS A 250 -5.97 -13.58 7.37
CA HIS A 250 -7.41 -13.60 7.66
C HIS A 250 -8.16 -14.46 6.64
N ILE A 251 -8.01 -14.18 5.34
CA ILE A 251 -8.74 -14.89 4.30
C ILE A 251 -8.39 -16.39 4.25
N LEU A 252 -7.14 -16.77 4.55
CA LEU A 252 -6.73 -18.18 4.61
C LEU A 252 -7.28 -18.91 5.84
N SER A 253 -7.55 -18.19 6.94
CA SER A 253 -8.20 -18.72 8.14
C SER A 253 -9.68 -18.93 7.92
N GLU A 254 -10.36 -17.90 7.42
CA GLU A 254 -11.82 -17.83 7.38
C GLU A 254 -12.43 -18.46 6.13
N THR A 255 -11.69 -18.47 5.02
CA THR A 255 -12.12 -19.08 3.74
C THR A 255 -11.03 -20.01 3.18
N PRO A 256 -10.68 -21.10 3.89
CA PRO A 256 -9.57 -21.98 3.50
C PRO A 256 -9.75 -22.61 2.11
N GLU A 257 -10.98 -22.71 1.59
CA GLU A 257 -11.28 -23.15 0.23
C GLU A 257 -10.71 -22.21 -0.86
N ARG A 258 -10.46 -20.94 -0.56
CA ARG A 258 -9.82 -19.97 -1.47
C ARG A 258 -8.31 -20.16 -1.59
N ARG A 259 -7.69 -21.08 -0.83
CA ARG A 259 -6.23 -21.26 -0.82
C ARG A 259 -5.63 -21.49 -2.22
N GLU A 260 -6.23 -22.37 -3.03
CA GLU A 260 -5.71 -22.64 -4.38
C GLU A 260 -5.91 -21.46 -5.34
N GLU A 261 -7.00 -20.72 -5.18
CA GLU A 261 -7.23 -19.47 -5.90
C GLU A 261 -6.15 -18.43 -5.57
N ILE A 262 -5.79 -18.29 -4.28
CA ILE A 262 -4.70 -17.41 -3.84
C ILE A 262 -3.35 -17.87 -4.41
N HIS A 263 -3.08 -19.18 -4.46
CA HIS A 263 -1.89 -19.67 -5.13
C HIS A 263 -1.87 -19.32 -6.62
N HIS A 264 -3.03 -19.36 -7.29
CA HIS A 264 -3.15 -18.92 -8.67
C HIS A 264 -2.86 -17.42 -8.85
N TYR A 265 -3.31 -16.56 -7.92
CA TYR A 265 -2.93 -15.14 -7.93
C TYR A 265 -1.42 -14.96 -7.79
N LEU A 266 -0.78 -15.71 -6.89
CA LEU A 266 0.68 -15.69 -6.76
C LEU A 266 1.39 -16.21 -8.02
N ASP A 267 0.83 -17.21 -8.73
CA ASP A 267 1.37 -17.68 -10.02
C ASP A 267 1.34 -16.55 -11.06
N LYS A 268 0.21 -15.82 -11.17
CA LYS A 268 0.07 -14.64 -12.04
C LYS A 268 1.09 -13.55 -11.67
N ALA A 269 1.27 -13.32 -10.37
CA ALA A 269 2.24 -12.37 -9.84
C ALA A 269 3.69 -12.75 -10.25
N GLU A 270 4.01 -14.04 -10.15
CA GLU A 270 5.36 -14.57 -10.36
C GLU A 270 5.71 -14.84 -11.83
N GLU A 271 4.75 -14.73 -12.74
CA GLU A 271 4.93 -15.03 -14.15
C GLU A 271 5.97 -14.11 -14.82
N ARG A 272 6.74 -14.67 -15.76
CA ARG A 272 7.84 -13.98 -16.44
C ARG A 272 7.42 -12.71 -17.16
N SER A 273 6.19 -12.63 -17.67
CA SER A 273 5.67 -11.44 -18.35
C SER A 273 5.54 -10.23 -17.42
N ALA A 274 5.31 -10.46 -16.12
CA ALA A 274 5.31 -9.43 -15.06
C ALA A 274 6.72 -9.18 -14.45
N GLY A 275 7.73 -9.88 -14.98
CA GLY A 275 9.06 -9.96 -14.39
C GLY A 275 9.06 -10.50 -12.96
N GLY A 276 8.10 -11.34 -12.58
CA GLY A 276 7.95 -11.88 -11.22
C GLY A 276 7.96 -10.80 -10.13
N GLY A 277 7.09 -9.78 -10.26
CA GLY A 277 7.04 -8.62 -9.37
C GLY A 277 8.21 -7.63 -9.52
N SER A 278 9.03 -7.78 -10.57
CA SER A 278 10.25 -6.98 -10.77
C SER A 278 10.51 -6.50 -12.20
N GLY A 279 9.51 -6.63 -13.08
CA GLY A 279 9.64 -6.25 -14.50
C GLY A 279 10.21 -4.84 -14.67
N ASP A 280 9.75 -3.89 -13.87
CA ASP A 280 10.19 -2.49 -13.95
C ASP A 280 11.63 -2.27 -13.47
N VAL A 281 12.09 -2.99 -12.44
CA VAL A 281 13.48 -2.87 -11.96
C VAL A 281 14.49 -3.64 -12.83
N THR A 282 14.02 -4.60 -13.63
CA THR A 282 14.82 -5.34 -14.61
C THR A 282 14.82 -4.72 -16.01
N PHE A 283 13.98 -3.69 -16.25
CA PHE A 283 13.98 -2.95 -17.49
C PHE A 283 15.36 -2.27 -17.69
N PRO A 284 16.01 -2.39 -18.86
CA PRO A 284 17.45 -2.09 -18.98
C PRO A 284 17.88 -0.71 -18.45
N PRO A 285 17.22 0.42 -18.78
CA PRO A 285 17.58 1.72 -18.21
C PRO A 285 17.52 1.79 -16.68
N VAL A 286 16.54 1.11 -16.07
CA VAL A 286 16.38 1.08 -14.61
C VAL A 286 17.39 0.14 -13.97
N PHE A 287 17.55 -1.06 -14.54
CA PHE A 287 18.54 -2.04 -14.11
C PHE A 287 19.97 -1.48 -14.14
N GLU A 288 20.35 -0.87 -15.26
CA GLU A 288 21.67 -0.27 -15.44
C GLU A 288 21.91 0.86 -14.43
N SER A 289 20.89 1.70 -14.21
CA SER A 289 20.95 2.79 -13.23
C SER A 289 21.13 2.28 -11.80
N LEU A 290 20.37 1.26 -11.40
CA LEU A 290 20.53 0.61 -10.09
C LEU A 290 21.93 0.01 -9.94
N CYS A 291 22.46 -0.65 -10.97
CA CYS A 291 23.81 -1.19 -10.95
C CYS A 291 24.88 -0.10 -10.83
N ILE A 292 24.75 1.02 -11.56
CA ILE A 292 25.65 2.18 -11.43
C ILE A 292 25.65 2.72 -9.99
N LEU A 293 24.46 2.91 -9.39
CA LEU A 293 24.34 3.42 -8.02
C LEU A 293 24.94 2.45 -6.99
N LEU A 294 24.57 1.17 -7.07
CA LEU A 294 25.05 0.13 -6.17
C LEU A 294 26.57 -0.09 -6.29
N GLY A 295 27.11 -0.05 -7.51
CA GLY A 295 28.55 -0.14 -7.78
C GLY A 295 29.33 1.11 -7.36
N GLY A 296 28.63 2.23 -7.22
CA GLY A 296 29.24 3.53 -6.90
C GLY A 296 29.90 4.19 -8.11
N GLY A 297 29.42 3.90 -9.33
CA GLY A 297 29.89 4.48 -10.60
C GLY A 297 29.89 3.45 -11.73
N LYS A 298 29.86 3.94 -12.98
CA LYS A 298 29.83 3.10 -14.20
C LYS A 298 31.05 2.18 -14.34
N ASP A 299 32.21 2.61 -13.86
CA ASP A 299 33.46 1.82 -13.93
C ASP A 299 33.45 0.62 -12.97
N ARG A 300 32.45 0.55 -12.07
CA ARG A 300 32.24 -0.54 -11.11
C ARG A 300 30.92 -1.26 -11.35
N PHE A 301 30.47 -1.28 -12.61
CA PHE A 301 29.19 -1.88 -12.99
C PHE A 301 29.07 -3.34 -12.54
N ASP A 302 30.13 -4.14 -12.69
CA ASP A 302 30.13 -5.56 -12.27
C ASP A 302 29.88 -5.74 -10.77
N GLU A 303 30.44 -4.84 -9.93
CA GLU A 303 30.14 -4.82 -8.50
C GLU A 303 28.69 -4.41 -8.22
N GLY A 304 28.16 -3.50 -9.05
CA GLY A 304 26.76 -3.13 -9.08
C GLY A 304 25.83 -4.31 -9.35
N VAL A 305 26.15 -5.09 -10.39
CA VAL A 305 25.42 -6.32 -10.76
C VAL A 305 25.46 -7.33 -9.60
N ALA A 306 26.62 -7.54 -8.99
CA ALA A 306 26.75 -8.46 -7.85
C ALA A 306 25.85 -8.03 -6.67
N LYS A 307 25.81 -6.73 -6.35
CA LYS A 307 24.93 -6.18 -5.30
C LYS A 307 23.46 -6.24 -5.68
N PHE A 308 23.12 -6.00 -6.95
CA PHE A 308 21.76 -6.14 -7.45
C PHE A 308 21.26 -7.58 -7.29
N LEU A 309 22.07 -8.58 -7.62
CA LEU A 309 21.71 -9.99 -7.43
C LEU A 309 21.51 -10.34 -5.95
N LEU A 310 22.27 -9.74 -5.03
CA LEU A 310 22.04 -9.87 -3.59
C LEU A 310 20.71 -9.25 -3.15
N LEU A 311 20.34 -8.08 -3.71
CA LEU A 311 19.02 -7.48 -3.50
C LEU A 311 17.91 -8.42 -3.98
N ARG A 312 18.04 -9.01 -5.17
CA ARG A 312 17.06 -9.98 -5.70
C ARG A 312 16.89 -11.19 -4.79
N ARG A 313 17.99 -11.75 -4.27
CA ARG A 313 17.94 -12.85 -3.28
C ARG A 313 17.24 -12.45 -1.99
N ARG A 314 17.51 -11.24 -1.49
CA ARG A 314 16.82 -10.73 -0.30
C ARG A 314 15.33 -10.57 -0.53
N GLN A 315 14.92 -9.96 -1.64
CA GLN A 315 13.51 -9.78 -2.02
C GLN A 315 12.74 -11.11 -2.03
N VAL A 316 13.30 -12.15 -2.65
CA VAL A 316 12.65 -13.47 -2.71
C VAL A 316 12.58 -14.12 -1.33
N LYS A 317 13.64 -14.04 -0.51
CA LYS A 317 13.63 -14.59 0.86
C LYS A 317 12.62 -13.88 1.76
N GLU A 318 12.55 -12.55 1.70
CA GLU A 318 11.58 -11.77 2.47
C GLU A 318 10.15 -12.04 1.99
N TYR A 319 9.93 -12.21 0.69
CA TYR A 319 8.64 -12.62 0.14
C TYR A 319 8.16 -13.99 0.62
N LEU A 320 9.02 -15.02 0.51
CA LEU A 320 8.69 -16.35 1.03
C LEU A 320 8.39 -16.32 2.53
N HIS A 321 9.19 -15.58 3.31
CA HIS A 321 8.97 -15.46 4.74
C HIS A 321 7.61 -14.83 5.07
N ARG A 322 7.19 -13.79 4.33
CA ARG A 322 5.87 -13.16 4.54
C ARG A 322 4.72 -14.09 4.19
N LEU A 323 4.86 -14.87 3.13
CA LEU A 323 3.89 -15.90 2.77
C LEU A 323 3.82 -17.00 3.84
N GLU A 324 4.96 -17.44 4.36
CA GLU A 324 5.02 -18.38 5.49
C GLU A 324 4.26 -17.82 6.71
N VAL A 325 4.52 -16.57 7.10
CA VAL A 325 3.82 -15.88 8.21
C VAL A 325 2.31 -15.80 7.98
N ALA A 326 1.87 -15.64 6.72
CA ALA A 326 0.46 -15.61 6.36
C ALA A 326 -0.21 -17.00 6.29
N GLY A 327 0.55 -18.10 6.35
CA GLY A 327 0.03 -19.48 6.27
C GLY A 327 0.23 -20.17 4.91
N LEU A 328 1.11 -19.66 4.06
CA LEU A 328 1.48 -20.20 2.73
C LEU A 328 2.96 -20.58 2.66
N GLY A 329 3.49 -21.27 3.68
CA GLY A 329 4.89 -21.72 3.71
C GLY A 329 5.24 -22.72 2.58
N ASP A 330 4.24 -23.49 2.13
CA ASP A 330 4.30 -24.37 0.96
C ASP A 330 4.49 -23.61 -0.37
N ARG A 331 4.35 -22.28 -0.41
CA ARG A 331 4.67 -21.51 -1.63
C ARG A 331 6.11 -21.71 -2.07
N SER A 332 7.04 -21.94 -1.13
CA SER A 332 8.45 -22.23 -1.44
C SER A 332 8.64 -23.40 -2.41
N GLU A 333 7.72 -24.38 -2.41
CA GLU A 333 7.73 -25.55 -3.31
C GLU A 333 7.09 -25.26 -4.68
N ARG A 334 6.34 -24.16 -4.80
CA ARG A 334 5.53 -23.76 -5.97
C ARG A 334 6.10 -22.55 -6.72
N LEU A 335 7.26 -22.03 -6.31
CA LEU A 335 7.82 -20.81 -6.88
C LEU A 335 8.02 -20.89 -8.39
N GLY A 336 7.60 -19.83 -9.09
CA GLY A 336 7.87 -19.67 -10.51
C GLY A 336 9.38 -19.71 -10.81
N PRO A 337 9.81 -20.23 -11.99
CA PRO A 337 11.23 -20.35 -12.34
C PRO A 337 12.03 -19.04 -12.29
N ALA A 338 11.35 -17.89 -12.49
CA ALA A 338 11.97 -16.57 -12.42
C ALA A 338 12.44 -16.21 -11.00
N LEU A 339 11.74 -16.67 -9.97
CA LEU A 339 12.09 -16.41 -8.57
C LEU A 339 12.87 -17.57 -7.94
N ALA A 340 12.63 -18.81 -8.36
CA ALA A 340 13.31 -20.01 -7.83
C ALA A 340 14.84 -19.90 -7.86
N GLN A 341 15.41 -19.24 -8.86
CA GLN A 341 16.86 -19.00 -8.97
C GLN A 341 17.46 -18.13 -7.84
N TYR A 342 16.61 -17.40 -7.11
CA TYR A 342 17.00 -16.50 -6.01
C TYR A 342 16.62 -17.05 -4.63
N ALA A 343 15.89 -18.17 -4.57
CA ALA A 343 15.42 -18.77 -3.33
C ALA A 343 16.53 -19.50 -2.55
N ASN A 344 17.51 -20.06 -3.27
CA ASN A 344 18.64 -20.82 -2.71
C ASN A 344 19.76 -19.91 -2.17
#